data_AF-A0A1H9RM78-F1
#
_entry.id   AF-A0A1H9RM78-F1
#
_cell.length_a   1.000
_cell.length_b   1.000
_cell.length_c   1.000
_cell.angle_alpha   90.00
_cell.angle_beta   90.00
_cell.angle_gamma   90.00
#
_symmetry.space_group_name_H-M   'P 1'
#
loop_
_entity.id
_entity.type
_entity.pdbx_description
1 polymer ?
#
loop_
_entity_poly.entity_id
_entity_poly.type
_entity_poly.pdbx_seq_one_letter_code
_entity_poly.pdbx_strand_id
1 'polypeptide(L)'
;MSNHLARRIAACLLAAGLGGQALATELVYTPVNPSFGGNPINGAWLLNNAQAQNDYDDPDLKDRSSAFAGTSALERFSNQLESRLLGQLLDNISNGNTGSMSTDAFLIDVIDDSGALSIKVTDRATGEVSIIEVSGLNP
;
A
#
# COMPACT_ATOMS: atom_id res chain seq x y z
N MET A 1 90.75 -28.22 2.33
CA MET A 1 89.37 -28.22 2.88
C MET A 1 88.91 -26.84 3.42
N SER A 2 89.80 -25.94 3.85
CA SER A 2 89.43 -24.68 4.54
C SER A 2 88.82 -23.57 3.66
N ASN A 3 89.17 -23.50 2.38
CA ASN A 3 88.74 -22.38 1.51
C ASN A 3 87.24 -22.41 1.16
N HIS A 4 86.60 -23.59 1.15
CA HIS A 4 85.16 -23.71 0.90
C HIS A 4 84.31 -23.29 2.12
N LEU A 5 84.85 -23.46 3.33
CA LEU A 5 84.22 -23.02 4.57
C LEU A 5 84.19 -21.49 4.65
N ALA A 6 85.32 -20.84 4.38
CA ALA A 6 85.43 -19.38 4.37
C ALA A 6 84.50 -18.74 3.31
N ARG A 7 84.40 -19.34 2.13
CA ARG A 7 83.54 -18.85 1.04
C ARG A 7 82.04 -19.01 1.35
N ARG A 8 81.67 -20.08 2.08
CA ARG A 8 80.30 -20.27 2.59
C ARG A 8 79.94 -19.25 3.67
N ILE A 9 80.85 -18.96 4.59
CA ILE A 9 80.65 -17.94 5.64
C ILE A 9 80.49 -16.56 5.01
N ALA A 10 81.35 -16.21 4.04
CA ALA A 10 81.23 -14.95 3.30
C ALA A 10 79.90 -14.84 2.55
N ALA A 11 79.44 -15.92 1.89
CA ALA A 11 78.15 -15.94 1.20
C ALA A 11 76.96 -15.79 2.17
N CYS A 12 77.00 -16.41 3.34
CA CYS A 12 75.96 -16.25 4.36
C CYS A 12 75.92 -14.83 4.93
N LEU A 13 77.07 -14.20 5.18
CA LEU A 13 77.14 -12.81 5.64
C LEU A 13 76.61 -11.82 4.58
N LEU A 14 76.90 -12.07 3.31
CA LEU A 14 76.38 -11.27 2.20
C LEU A 14 74.86 -11.44 2.04
N ALA A 15 74.34 -12.67 2.19
CA ALA A 15 72.90 -12.94 2.15
C ALA A 15 72.14 -12.31 3.33
N ALA A 16 72.74 -12.29 4.52
CA ALA A 16 72.16 -11.64 5.71
C ALA A 16 72.12 -10.10 5.58
N GLY A 17 73.09 -9.50 4.88
CA GLY A 17 73.12 -8.05 4.64
C GLY A 17 72.13 -7.54 3.58
N LEU A 18 71.58 -8.44 2.74
CA LEU A 18 70.61 -8.10 1.69
C LEU A 18 69.15 -8.21 2.15
N GLY A 19 68.89 -8.55 3.41
CA GLY A 19 67.55 -8.53 3.99
C GLY A 19 67.04 -7.10 4.14
N GLY A 20 66.25 -6.62 3.17
CA GLY A 20 65.59 -5.33 3.25
C GLY A 20 64.64 -5.25 4.44
N GLN A 21 64.64 -4.12 5.14
CA GLN A 21 63.70 -3.88 6.24
C GLN A 21 62.27 -3.87 5.68
N ALA A 22 61.42 -4.75 6.19
CA ALA A 22 59.99 -4.75 5.86
C ALA A 22 59.35 -3.51 6.49
N LEU A 23 59.08 -2.48 5.69
CA LEU A 23 58.39 -1.28 6.12
C LEU A 23 56.90 -1.59 6.23
N ALA A 24 56.42 -1.78 7.45
CA ALA A 24 54.99 -1.86 7.76
C ALA A 24 54.56 -0.60 8.49
N THR A 25 53.41 -0.06 8.13
CA THR A 25 52.75 1.06 8.82
C THR A 25 51.44 0.58 9.45
N GLU A 26 50.92 1.37 10.39
CA GLU A 26 49.60 1.11 10.98
C GLU A 26 48.51 1.19 9.91
N LEU A 27 47.55 0.26 9.99
CA LEU A 27 46.29 0.36 9.26
C LEU A 27 45.27 1.10 10.12
N VAL A 28 45.06 2.38 9.84
CA VAL A 28 44.03 3.19 10.52
C VAL A 28 42.73 3.08 9.75
N TYR A 29 41.68 2.57 10.40
CA TYR A 29 40.33 2.56 9.83
C TYR A 29 39.63 3.89 10.10
N THR A 30 39.11 4.50 9.05
CA THR A 30 38.20 5.64 9.15
C THR A 30 36.88 5.27 8.50
N PRO A 31 35.76 5.30 9.23
CA PRO A 31 34.44 5.04 8.67
C PRO A 31 34.13 6.00 7.52
N VAL A 32 33.43 5.53 6.49
CA VAL A 32 32.99 6.39 5.38
C VAL A 32 31.82 7.28 5.81
N ASN A 33 30.94 6.73 6.66
CA ASN A 33 29.76 7.42 7.16
C ASN A 33 30.14 8.39 8.29
N PRO A 34 29.84 9.69 8.16
CA PRO A 34 30.20 10.70 9.15
C PRO A 34 29.57 10.47 10.53
N SER A 35 28.44 9.77 10.64
CA SER A 35 27.83 9.40 11.92
C SER A 35 28.73 8.53 12.80
N PHE A 36 29.73 7.87 12.23
CA PHE A 36 30.71 7.04 12.96
C PHE A 36 32.10 7.70 13.07
N GLY A 37 32.22 9.01 12.81
CA GLY A 37 33.50 9.72 12.84
C GLY A 37 34.24 9.75 11.50
N GLY A 38 33.52 9.48 10.41
CA GLY A 38 34.00 9.62 9.03
C GLY A 38 34.04 11.07 8.53
N ASN A 39 34.44 11.24 7.27
CA ASN A 39 34.51 12.56 6.65
C ASN A 39 33.09 13.19 6.50
N PRO A 40 32.82 14.38 7.09
CA PRO A 40 31.52 15.05 7.02
C PRO A 40 31.07 15.40 5.60
N ILE A 41 31.99 15.57 4.65
CA ILE A 41 31.66 15.86 3.24
C ILE A 41 30.87 14.70 2.60
N ASN A 42 31.04 13.46 3.09
CA ASN A 42 30.31 12.31 2.57
C ASN A 42 28.83 12.31 2.97
N GLY A 43 28.41 13.10 3.95
CA GLY A 43 27.05 13.06 4.50
C GLY A 43 25.97 13.37 3.46
N ALA A 44 26.14 14.47 2.71
CA ALA A 44 25.18 14.87 1.68
C ALA A 44 25.09 13.84 0.56
N TRP A 45 26.22 13.28 0.11
CA TRP A 45 26.24 12.27 -0.94
C TRP A 45 25.57 10.97 -0.47
N LEU A 46 25.91 10.47 0.72
CA LEU A 46 25.31 9.25 1.28
C LEU A 46 23.79 9.39 1.47
N LEU A 47 23.34 10.54 1.98
CA LEU A 47 21.92 10.81 2.17
C LEU A 47 21.17 10.87 0.83
N ASN A 48 21.69 11.60 -0.14
CA ASN A 48 21.05 11.69 -1.46
C ASN A 48 20.99 10.34 -2.17
N ASN A 49 22.04 9.51 -2.07
CA ASN A 49 22.00 8.15 -2.60
C ASN A 49 20.97 7.26 -1.90
N ALA A 50 20.81 7.43 -0.58
CA ALA A 50 19.80 6.70 0.18
C ALA A 50 18.37 7.12 -0.22
N GLN A 51 18.12 8.42 -0.37
CA GLN A 51 16.81 8.93 -0.81
C GLN A 51 16.48 8.52 -2.25
N ALA A 52 17.46 8.52 -3.15
CA ALA A 52 17.25 8.11 -4.55
C ALA A 52 16.90 6.62 -4.71
N GLN A 53 17.20 5.79 -3.71
CA GLN A 53 16.88 4.36 -3.67
C GLN A 53 15.71 4.05 -2.72
N ASN A 54 15.14 5.07 -2.06
CA ASN A 54 14.08 4.88 -1.08
C ASN A 54 12.72 4.76 -1.79
N ASP A 55 12.22 3.53 -1.92
CA ASP A 55 10.89 3.24 -2.47
C ASP A 55 9.78 3.21 -1.38
N TYR A 56 10.07 3.68 -0.17
CA TYR A 56 9.11 3.70 0.94
C TYR A 56 8.32 5.00 0.95
N ASP A 57 7.09 4.95 0.44
CA ASP A 57 6.10 6.01 0.57
C ASP A 57 5.23 5.82 1.82
N ASP A 58 4.69 6.93 2.34
CA ASP A 58 3.67 6.87 3.40
C ASP A 58 2.38 6.20 2.86
N PRO A 59 1.95 5.06 3.45
CA PRO A 59 0.78 4.32 2.97
C PRO A 59 -0.51 5.14 3.11
N ASP A 60 -0.61 6.01 4.13
CA ASP A 60 -1.82 6.80 4.41
C ASP A 60 -1.96 7.97 3.41
N LEU A 61 -0.88 8.36 2.70
CA LEU A 61 -0.97 9.38 1.65
C LEU A 61 -1.75 8.87 0.43
N LYS A 62 -1.69 7.56 0.13
CA LYS A 62 -2.48 6.97 -0.95
C LYS A 62 -3.97 7.01 -0.62
N ASP A 63 -4.32 6.69 0.62
CA ASP A 63 -5.70 6.76 1.11
C ASP A 63 -6.23 8.19 1.23
N ARG A 64 -5.39 9.17 1.58
CA ARG A 64 -5.80 10.59 1.55
C ARG A 64 -6.00 11.09 0.12
N SER A 65 -5.18 10.64 -0.83
CA SER A 65 -5.34 10.99 -2.25
C SER A 65 -6.59 10.37 -2.88
N SER A 66 -6.96 9.15 -2.48
CA SER A 66 -8.21 8.50 -2.88
C SER A 66 -9.43 9.06 -2.15
N ALA A 67 -9.30 9.50 -0.90
CA ALA A 67 -10.35 10.21 -0.18
C ALA A 67 -10.64 11.60 -0.77
N PHE A 68 -9.64 12.26 -1.37
CA PHE A 68 -9.82 13.53 -2.10
C PHE A 68 -10.31 13.34 -3.55
N ALA A 69 -10.24 12.12 -4.09
CA ALA A 69 -10.94 11.73 -5.31
C ALA A 69 -12.44 11.60 -5.00
N GLY A 70 -13.09 12.74 -4.75
CA GLY A 70 -14.47 12.80 -4.26
C GLY A 70 -15.43 11.96 -5.09
N THR A 71 -16.43 11.36 -4.42
CA THR A 71 -17.56 10.56 -4.94
C THR A 71 -17.54 10.41 -6.45
N SER A 72 -17.22 9.20 -6.94
CA SER A 72 -17.14 8.95 -8.37
C SER A 72 -18.41 9.42 -9.09
N ALA A 73 -18.31 9.82 -10.37
CA ALA A 73 -19.48 10.23 -11.15
C ALA A 73 -20.59 9.17 -11.14
N LEU A 74 -20.21 7.89 -11.02
CA LEU A 74 -21.12 6.76 -10.86
C LEU A 74 -21.83 6.78 -9.51
N GLU A 75 -21.12 7.06 -8.42
CA GLU A 75 -21.72 7.12 -7.09
C GLU A 75 -22.69 8.29 -6.93
N ARG A 76 -22.38 9.45 -7.53
CA ARG A 76 -23.33 10.57 -7.60
C ARG A 76 -24.57 10.23 -8.42
N PHE A 77 -24.39 9.47 -9.51
CA PHE A 77 -25.49 8.99 -10.34
C PHE A 77 -26.36 7.97 -9.59
N SER A 78 -25.76 7.03 -8.86
CA SER A 78 -26.50 6.06 -8.02
C SER A 78 -27.34 6.78 -6.97
N ASN A 79 -26.73 7.71 -6.23
CA ASN A 79 -27.44 8.49 -5.20
C ASN A 79 -28.61 9.30 -5.77
N GLN A 80 -28.48 9.82 -7.01
CA GLN A 80 -29.57 10.52 -7.70
C GLN A 80 -30.68 9.59 -8.19
N LEU A 81 -30.33 8.38 -8.65
CA LEU A 81 -31.29 7.37 -9.06
C LEU A 81 -32.08 6.84 -7.86
N GLU A 82 -31.39 6.52 -6.77
CA GLU A 82 -31.97 6.07 -5.52
C GLU A 82 -32.98 7.07 -4.96
N SER A 83 -32.61 8.36 -4.94
CA SER A 83 -33.51 9.43 -4.48
C SER A 83 -34.80 9.52 -5.34
N ARG A 84 -34.70 9.28 -6.66
CA ARG A 84 -35.86 9.31 -7.56
C ARG A 84 -36.74 8.08 -7.39
N LEU A 85 -36.15 6.90 -7.25
CA LEU A 85 -36.87 5.64 -7.04
C LEU A 85 -37.58 5.64 -5.68
N LEU A 86 -36.94 6.15 -4.63
CA LEU A 86 -37.57 6.32 -3.32
C LEU A 86 -38.74 7.31 -3.36
N GLY A 87 -38.60 8.43 -4.08
CA GLY A 87 -39.71 9.37 -4.27
C GLY A 87 -40.89 8.73 -5.00
N GLN A 88 -40.63 8.02 -6.10
CA GLN A 88 -41.66 7.29 -6.85
C GLN A 88 -42.31 6.19 -6.01
N LEU A 89 -41.55 5.46 -5.18
CA LEU A 89 -42.07 4.44 -4.29
C LEU A 89 -42.96 5.04 -3.19
N LEU A 90 -42.53 6.13 -2.55
CA LEU A 90 -43.33 6.84 -1.55
C LEU A 90 -44.63 7.37 -2.15
N ASP A 91 -44.57 7.96 -3.35
CA ASP A 91 -45.76 8.45 -4.04
C ASP A 91 -46.72 7.30 -4.38
N ASN A 92 -46.22 6.14 -4.82
CA ASN A 92 -47.06 4.98 -5.12
C ASN A 92 -47.69 4.33 -3.86
N ILE A 93 -46.95 4.26 -2.75
CA ILE A 93 -47.46 3.80 -1.45
C ILE A 93 -48.47 4.80 -0.88
N SER A 94 -48.20 6.10 -0.97
CA SER A 94 -49.13 7.15 -0.52
C SER A 94 -50.43 7.17 -1.33
N ASN A 95 -50.40 6.72 -2.58
CA ASN A 95 -51.59 6.57 -3.42
C ASN A 95 -52.31 5.22 -3.21
N GLY A 96 -51.88 4.39 -2.26
CA GLY A 96 -52.62 3.21 -1.81
C GLY A 96 -52.68 2.04 -2.79
N ASN A 97 -51.77 1.98 -3.77
CA ASN A 97 -51.67 0.83 -4.68
C ASN A 97 -50.76 -0.25 -4.07
N THR A 98 -51.27 -1.01 -3.10
CA THR A 98 -50.64 -2.27 -2.72
C THR A 98 -50.80 -3.24 -3.88
N GLY A 99 -49.71 -3.51 -4.59
CA GLY A 99 -49.71 -4.38 -5.76
C GLY A 99 -48.31 -4.61 -6.30
N SER A 100 -48.09 -5.79 -6.88
CA SER A 100 -46.81 -6.16 -7.49
C SER A 100 -46.52 -5.24 -8.68
N MET A 101 -45.39 -4.53 -8.62
CA MET A 101 -44.90 -3.70 -9.71
C MET A 101 -43.80 -4.47 -10.45
N SER A 102 -44.05 -4.79 -11.72
CA SER A 102 -43.07 -5.42 -12.61
C SER A 102 -42.47 -4.37 -13.55
N THR A 103 -41.18 -4.16 -13.44
CA THR A 103 -40.36 -3.41 -14.39
C THR A 103 -39.57 -4.39 -15.27
N ASP A 104 -38.98 -3.92 -16.38
CA ASP A 104 -38.16 -4.74 -17.28
C ASP A 104 -36.97 -5.42 -16.58
N ALA A 105 -36.41 -4.78 -15.55
CA ALA A 105 -35.25 -5.30 -14.81
C ALA A 105 -35.60 -5.93 -13.45
N PHE A 106 -36.72 -5.55 -12.83
CA PHE A 106 -37.04 -5.92 -11.44
C PHE A 106 -38.50 -6.30 -11.28
N LEU A 107 -38.77 -7.33 -10.46
CA LEU A 107 -40.09 -7.65 -9.93
C LEU A 107 -40.13 -7.18 -8.48
N ILE A 108 -41.05 -6.26 -8.17
CA ILE A 108 -41.24 -5.72 -6.84
C ILE A 108 -42.60 -6.23 -6.35
N ASP A 109 -42.59 -6.94 -5.23
CA ASP A 109 -43.79 -7.39 -4.55
C ASP A 109 -43.86 -6.71 -3.18
N VAL A 110 -44.99 -6.09 -2.89
CA VAL A 110 -45.20 -5.31 -1.67
C VAL A 110 -46.29 -5.99 -0.89
N ILE A 111 -45.90 -6.63 0.22
CA ILE A 111 -46.79 -7.37 1.11
C ILE A 111 -46.94 -6.55 2.39
N ASP A 112 -48.16 -6.14 2.68
CA ASP A 112 -48.53 -5.54 3.97
C ASP A 112 -49.02 -6.66 4.91
N ASP A 113 -48.29 -6.90 5.98
CA ASP A 113 -48.72 -7.77 7.07
C ASP A 113 -48.97 -6.94 8.33
N SER A 114 -50.24 -6.62 8.56
CA SER A 114 -50.74 -6.07 9.82
C SER A 114 -49.97 -4.82 10.32
N GLY A 115 -49.49 -3.96 9.41
CA GLY A 115 -48.76 -2.72 9.72
C GLY A 115 -47.23 -2.80 9.58
N ALA A 116 -46.70 -3.97 9.20
CA ALA A 116 -45.32 -4.13 8.75
C ALA A 116 -45.31 -4.32 7.23
N LEU A 117 -44.55 -3.48 6.52
CA LEU A 117 -44.42 -3.55 5.07
C LEU A 117 -43.20 -4.41 4.72
N SER A 118 -43.42 -5.54 4.06
CA SER A 118 -42.37 -6.38 3.49
C SER A 118 -42.29 -6.15 1.99
N ILE A 119 -41.17 -5.59 1.53
CA ILE A 119 -40.90 -5.34 0.12
C ILE A 119 -39.92 -6.40 -0.37
N LYS A 120 -40.36 -7.22 -1.32
CA LYS A 120 -39.54 -8.23 -1.99
C LYS A 120 -39.15 -7.73 -3.37
N VAL A 121 -37.87 -7.46 -3.56
CA VAL A 121 -37.30 -7.07 -4.86
C VAL A 121 -36.57 -8.27 -5.45
N THR A 122 -36.96 -8.67 -6.66
CA THR A 122 -36.31 -9.76 -7.41
C THR A 122 -35.70 -9.20 -8.69
N ASP A 123 -34.39 -9.31 -8.86
CA ASP A 123 -33.69 -8.98 -10.09
C ASP A 123 -33.98 -10.03 -11.17
N ARG A 124 -34.39 -9.60 -12.36
CA ARG A 124 -34.76 -10.51 -13.46
C ARG A 124 -33.57 -11.01 -14.28
N ALA A 125 -32.44 -10.30 -14.26
CA ALA A 125 -31.23 -10.70 -14.95
C ALA A 125 -30.42 -11.71 -14.12
N THR A 126 -30.37 -11.52 -12.80
CA THR A 126 -29.56 -12.35 -11.90
C THR A 126 -30.37 -13.34 -11.07
N GLY A 127 -31.66 -13.10 -10.87
CA GLY A 127 -32.52 -13.89 -9.98
C GLY A 127 -32.31 -13.59 -8.50
N GLU A 128 -31.49 -12.60 -8.15
CA GLU A 128 -31.22 -12.22 -6.76
C GLU A 128 -32.47 -11.63 -6.11
N VAL A 129 -32.74 -12.04 -4.86
CA VAL A 129 -33.90 -11.58 -4.09
C VAL A 129 -33.41 -10.79 -2.88
N SER A 130 -33.83 -9.53 -2.81
CA SER A 130 -33.63 -8.66 -1.65
C SER A 130 -34.97 -8.43 -0.94
N ILE A 131 -34.99 -8.69 0.37
CA ILE A 131 -36.15 -8.48 1.22
C ILE A 131 -35.85 -7.29 2.12
N ILE A 132 -36.74 -6.29 2.06
CA ILE A 132 -36.65 -5.08 2.86
C ILE A 132 -37.89 -5.06 3.75
N GLU A 133 -37.67 -5.24 5.06
CA GLU A 133 -38.71 -5.17 6.06
C GLU A 133 -38.74 -3.78 6.68
N VAL A 134 -39.87 -3.10 6.55
CA VAL A 134 -40.10 -1.79 7.15
C VAL A 134 -41.16 -1.95 8.23
N SER A 135 -40.69 -1.98 9.47
CA SER A 135 -41.54 -2.04 10.67
C SER A 135 -41.64 -0.64 11.28
N GLY A 136 -42.86 -0.14 11.48
CA GLY A 136 -43.09 1.14 12.15
C GLY A 136 -44.04 2.13 11.46
N LEU A 137 -44.85 1.67 10.50
CA LEU A 137 -45.93 2.49 9.94
C LEU A 137 -47.18 2.41 10.85
N ASN A 138 -47.05 2.80 12.12
CA ASN A 138 -48.21 3.08 12.94
C ASN A 138 -48.58 4.56 12.75
N PRO A 139 -49.83 4.91 12.42
CA PRO A 139 -50.26 6.30 12.31
C PRO A 139 -50.12 7.06 13.64
#